data_AF-A0A7X7R9V6-F1
#
_entry.id   AF-A0A7X7R9V6-F1
#
_cell.length_a   1.000
_cell.length_b   1.000
_cell.length_c   1.000
_cell.angle_alpha   90.00
_cell.angle_beta   90.00
_cell.angle_gamma   90.00
#
_symmetry.space_group_name_H-M   'P 1'
#
loop_
_entity.id
_entity.type
_entity.pdbx_description
1 polymer ?
#
loop_
_entity_poly.entity_id
_entity_poly.type
_entity_poly.pdbx_seq_one_letter_code
_entity_poly.pdbx_strand_id
1 'polypeptide(L)'
;MSEIVTPGWSPDRGKFLYDQAFLRNVVTVDGKPEIIDNLKLNPTAGDFRRHGEYVMAGRTHISTVTCLEPGLTDDHIDQVRDLVRSHEGGESQLWGSVSRTNRPGFTVRALANRTEDLMHLTTSVADFIRGEFRGQGPIHLRKY
;
A
#
# COMPACT_ATOMS: atom_id res chain seq x y z
N MET A 1 0.88 -9.01 3.73
CA MET A 1 -0.45 -8.38 3.88
C MET A 1 -0.50 -7.18 2.95
N SER A 2 -1.64 -6.89 2.33
CA SER A 2 -1.84 -5.67 1.55
C SER A 2 -3.25 -5.12 1.74
N GLU A 3 -3.39 -3.82 1.59
CA GLU A 3 -4.66 -3.10 1.69
C GLU A 3 -4.67 -1.87 0.78
N ILE A 4 -5.87 -1.48 0.35
CA ILE A 4 -6.10 -0.26 -0.44
C ILE A 4 -7.28 0.48 0.17
N VAL A 5 -7.09 1.77 0.46
CA VAL A 5 -8.15 2.68 0.88
C VAL A 5 -8.41 3.68 -0.24
N THR A 6 -9.69 3.81 -0.62
CA THR A 6 -10.14 4.66 -1.73
C THR A 6 -10.91 5.88 -1.16
N PRO A 7 -11.23 6.90 -1.97
CA PRO A 7 -11.99 8.05 -1.48
C PRO A 7 -13.48 7.72 -1.22
N GLY A 8 -13.91 6.48 -1.46
CA GLY A 8 -15.31 6.08 -1.43
C GLY A 8 -16.04 6.37 -2.73
N TRP A 9 -17.28 5.90 -2.80
CA TRP A 9 -18.19 6.16 -3.92
C TRP A 9 -19.26 7.17 -3.51
N SER A 10 -19.64 8.04 -4.43
CA SER A 10 -20.76 8.95 -4.26
C SER A 10 -21.46 9.20 -5.60
N PRO A 11 -22.81 9.26 -5.65
CA PRO A 11 -23.54 9.54 -6.88
C PRO A 11 -23.21 10.92 -7.48
N ASP A 12 -22.85 11.89 -6.63
CA ASP A 12 -22.45 13.25 -7.01
C ASP A 12 -20.94 13.38 -7.31
N ARG A 13 -20.20 12.27 -7.31
CA ARG A 13 -18.72 12.22 -7.46
C ARG A 13 -17.94 12.92 -6.34
N GLY A 14 -18.58 13.22 -5.22
CA GLY A 14 -17.91 13.64 -4.00
C GLY A 14 -16.89 12.59 -3.54
N LYS A 15 -15.75 13.08 -3.04
CA LYS A 15 -14.65 12.25 -2.52
C LYS A 15 -14.57 12.42 -1.01
N PHE A 16 -14.21 11.35 -0.31
CA PHE A 16 -14.01 11.34 1.14
C PHE A 16 -15.26 11.74 1.93
N LEU A 17 -16.43 11.22 1.53
CA LEU A 17 -17.72 11.52 2.19
C LEU A 17 -18.02 10.63 3.41
N TYR A 18 -17.11 9.72 3.76
CA TYR A 18 -17.22 8.90 4.96
C TYR A 18 -16.67 9.65 6.19
N ASP A 19 -17.14 9.27 7.39
CA ASP A 19 -16.67 9.88 8.63
C ASP A 19 -15.21 9.53 8.92
N GLN A 20 -14.85 8.26 8.73
CA GLN A 20 -13.51 7.75 8.99
C GLN A 20 -13.21 6.44 8.26
N ALA A 21 -11.95 6.29 7.81
CA ALA A 21 -11.34 5.01 7.53
C ALA A 21 -10.17 4.80 8.50
N PHE A 22 -10.24 3.79 9.35
CA PHE A 22 -9.24 3.51 10.37
C PHE A 22 -8.82 2.04 10.33
N LEU A 23 -7.57 1.81 9.96
CA LEU A 23 -6.95 0.49 9.86
C LEU A 23 -5.77 0.45 10.83
N ARG A 24 -5.82 -0.51 11.75
CA ARG A 24 -4.74 -0.78 12.70
C ARG A 24 -4.27 -2.21 12.50
N ASN A 25 -3.14 -2.36 11.81
CA ASN A 25 -2.52 -3.65 11.56
C ASN A 25 -1.37 -3.85 12.56
N VAL A 26 -1.42 -4.96 13.30
CA VAL A 26 -0.38 -5.34 14.24
C VAL A 26 0.17 -6.70 13.80
N VAL A 27 1.41 -6.71 13.33
CA VAL A 27 2.11 -7.94 12.97
C VAL A 27 2.96 -8.36 14.16
N THR A 28 2.69 -9.56 14.68
CA THR A 28 3.40 -10.12 15.83
C THR A 28 4.30 -11.27 15.39
N VAL A 29 5.54 -11.29 15.89
CA VAL A 29 6.46 -12.43 15.74
C VAL A 29 6.88 -12.88 17.13
N ASP A 30 6.82 -14.19 17.39
CA ASP A 30 7.11 -14.78 18.71
C ASP A 30 6.31 -14.13 19.87
N GLY A 31 5.05 -13.77 19.59
CA GLY A 31 4.16 -13.14 20.55
C GLY A 31 4.45 -11.66 20.84
N LYS A 32 5.40 -11.03 20.15
CA LYS A 32 5.76 -9.61 20.31
C LYS A 32 5.36 -8.79 19.08
N PRO A 33 4.79 -7.58 19.25
CA PRO A 33 4.53 -6.68 18.12
C PRO A 33 5.85 -6.25 17.46
N GLU A 34 5.98 -6.54 16.17
CA GLU A 34 7.15 -6.14 15.37
C GLU A 34 6.83 -4.98 14.43
N ILE A 35 5.61 -4.96 13.88
CA ILE A 35 5.12 -3.87 13.02
C ILE A 35 3.76 -3.45 13.53
N ILE A 36 3.59 -2.15 13.73
CA ILE A 36 2.30 -1.51 14.00
C ILE A 36 2.10 -0.47 12.91
N ASP A 37 1.17 -0.74 11.99
CA ASP A 37 0.68 0.24 11.03
C ASP A 37 -0.68 0.75 11.50
N ASN A 38 -0.82 2.07 11.59
CA ASN A 38 -1.99 2.72 12.19
C ASN A 38 -2.52 3.82 11.26
N LEU A 39 -3.04 3.41 10.12
CA LEU A 39 -3.56 4.30 9.08
C LEU A 39 -4.93 4.85 9.49
N LYS A 40 -5.03 6.18 9.64
CA LYS A 40 -6.28 6.87 9.95
C LYS A 40 -6.52 8.00 8.96
N LEU A 41 -7.55 7.85 8.13
CA LEU A 41 -8.12 8.93 7.33
C LEU A 41 -9.40 9.41 8.00
N ASN A 42 -9.43 10.69 8.38
CA ASN A 42 -10.60 11.31 8.99
C ASN A 42 -11.03 12.53 8.18
N PRO A 43 -11.90 12.36 7.16
CA PRO A 43 -12.36 13.46 6.32
C PRO A 43 -13.17 14.55 7.04
N THR A 44 -13.70 14.24 8.22
CA THR A 44 -14.44 15.22 9.03
C THR A 44 -13.53 16.10 9.89
N ALA A 45 -12.27 15.68 10.10
CA ALA A 45 -11.29 16.48 10.80
C ALA A 45 -10.96 17.76 10.02
N GLY A 46 -10.92 18.91 10.71
CA GLY A 46 -10.69 20.21 10.10
C GLY A 46 -9.40 20.28 9.28
N ASP A 47 -8.34 19.59 9.72
CA ASP A 47 -7.06 19.59 9.02
C ASP A 47 -7.10 18.79 7.72
N PHE A 48 -7.81 17.65 7.68
CA PHE A 48 -7.99 16.92 6.42
C PHE A 48 -8.88 17.71 5.45
N ARG A 49 -9.91 18.41 5.93
CA ARG A 49 -10.73 19.28 5.06
C ARG A 49 -9.94 20.43 4.45
N ARG A 50 -8.99 21.01 5.20
CA ARG A 50 -8.15 22.13 4.74
C ARG A 50 -6.93 21.70 3.94
N HIS A 51 -6.37 20.52 4.24
CA HIS A 51 -5.07 20.09 3.74
C HIS A 51 -5.05 18.67 3.18
N GLY A 52 -6.21 18.05 2.94
CA GLY A 52 -6.32 16.68 2.44
C GLY A 52 -5.58 16.46 1.13
N GLU A 53 -5.53 17.49 0.27
CA GLU A 53 -4.73 17.48 -0.95
C GLU A 53 -3.22 17.37 -0.65
N TYR A 54 -2.70 18.03 0.37
CA TYR A 54 -1.30 17.89 0.79
C TYR A 54 -1.05 16.55 1.47
N VAL A 55 -1.96 16.10 2.33
CA VAL A 55 -1.87 14.80 3.03
C VAL A 55 -1.82 13.64 2.04
N MET A 56 -2.59 13.73 0.95
CA MET A 56 -2.62 12.74 -0.11
C MET A 56 -1.77 13.13 -1.32
N ALA A 57 -0.97 14.19 -1.23
CA ALA A 57 -0.16 14.73 -2.33
C ALA A 57 -0.90 14.82 -3.69
N GLY A 58 -2.14 15.28 -3.70
CA GLY A 58 -3.00 15.38 -4.90
C GLY A 58 -3.66 14.07 -5.33
N ARG A 59 -3.54 13.00 -4.54
CA ARG A 59 -4.10 11.66 -4.84
C ARG A 59 -5.32 11.39 -4.00
N THR A 60 -5.94 10.25 -4.29
CA THR A 60 -7.21 9.87 -3.67
C THR A 60 -7.21 8.47 -3.10
N HIS A 61 -6.28 7.62 -3.55
CA HIS A 61 -6.13 6.25 -3.11
C HIS A 61 -4.79 6.07 -2.42
N ILE A 62 -4.76 5.22 -1.39
CA ILE A 62 -3.54 4.80 -0.69
C ILE A 62 -3.51 3.28 -0.60
N SER A 63 -2.32 2.70 -0.77
CA SER A 63 -2.08 1.29 -0.49
C SER A 63 -0.93 1.12 0.49
N THR A 64 -1.04 0.06 1.30
CA THR A 64 0.05 -0.45 2.13
C THR A 64 0.28 -1.91 1.76
N VAL A 65 1.54 -2.30 1.58
CA VAL A 65 1.96 -3.71 1.53
C VAL A 65 2.99 -3.91 2.62
N THR A 66 2.79 -4.90 3.49
CA THR A 66 3.77 -5.28 4.52
C THR A 66 4.17 -6.73 4.36
N CYS A 67 5.47 -6.98 4.33
CA CYS A 67 6.08 -8.29 4.24
C CYS A 67 7.11 -8.47 5.36
N LEU A 68 6.99 -9.58 6.08
CA LEU A 68 8.04 -10.13 6.94
C LEU A 68 8.38 -11.51 6.39
N GLU A 69 9.62 -11.70 6.01
CA GLU A 69 10.10 -12.94 5.43
C GLU A 69 11.56 -13.11 5.85
N PRO A 70 11.88 -14.13 6.70
CA PRO A 70 13.23 -14.32 7.23
C PRO A 70 14.34 -14.39 6.18
N GLY A 71 14.01 -14.87 4.96
CA GLY A 71 14.96 -14.97 3.85
C GLY A 71 15.24 -13.65 3.11
N LEU A 72 14.53 -12.56 3.41
CA LEU A 72 14.75 -11.28 2.74
C LEU A 72 16.15 -10.72 3.00
N THR A 73 16.76 -10.22 1.94
CA THR A 73 18.05 -9.54 1.94
C THR A 73 17.89 -8.12 1.42
N ASP A 74 18.95 -7.32 1.52
CA ASP A 74 18.96 -5.95 1.01
C ASP A 74 18.75 -5.91 -0.51
N ASP A 75 19.34 -6.85 -1.24
CA ASP A 75 19.17 -7.00 -2.69
C ASP A 75 17.69 -7.23 -3.06
N HIS A 76 16.98 -8.07 -2.30
CA HIS A 76 15.54 -8.27 -2.52
C HIS A 76 14.75 -6.99 -2.27
N ILE A 77 15.14 -6.17 -1.29
CA ILE A 77 14.48 -4.89 -1.00
C ILE A 77 14.76 -3.88 -2.11
N ASP A 78 15.96 -3.89 -2.68
CA ASP A 78 16.31 -3.06 -3.84
C ASP A 78 15.53 -3.49 -5.09
N GLN A 79 15.34 -4.80 -5.31
CA GLN A 79 14.45 -5.31 -6.36
C GLN A 79 12.99 -4.84 -6.14
N VAL A 80 12.50 -4.84 -4.91
CA VAL A 80 11.16 -4.29 -4.60
C VAL A 80 11.11 -2.77 -4.85
N ARG A 81 12.19 -2.02 -4.58
CA ARG A 81 12.26 -0.58 -4.90
C ARG A 81 12.21 -0.33 -6.39
N ASP A 82 12.96 -1.11 -7.17
CA ASP A 82 12.96 -1.00 -8.62
C ASP A 82 11.62 -1.42 -9.22
N LEU A 83 11.00 -2.45 -8.63
CA LEU A 83 9.62 -2.83 -8.97
C LEU A 83 8.66 -1.68 -8.71
N VAL A 84 8.69 -1.06 -7.52
CA VAL A 84 7.85 0.11 -7.22
C VAL A 84 8.10 1.25 -8.21
N ARG A 85 9.36 1.59 -8.50
CA ARG A 85 9.73 2.62 -9.48
C ARG A 85 9.21 2.33 -10.89
N SER A 86 9.17 1.07 -11.31
CA SER A 86 8.64 0.70 -12.63
C SER A 86 7.13 0.93 -12.77
N HIS A 87 6.40 1.08 -11.66
CA HIS A 87 5.00 1.49 -11.63
C HIS A 87 4.82 3.01 -11.50
N GLU A 88 5.89 3.77 -11.23
CA GLU A 88 5.85 5.24 -11.14
C GLU A 88 5.91 5.89 -12.53
N GLY A 89 5.26 7.05 -12.65
CA GLY A 89 5.27 7.85 -13.88
C GLY A 89 4.22 7.42 -14.92
N GLY A 90 4.28 8.06 -16.10
CA GLY A 90 3.25 7.91 -17.13
C GLY A 90 1.88 8.44 -16.69
N GLU A 91 0.80 7.78 -17.13
CA GLU A 91 -0.58 8.17 -16.82
C GLU A 91 -1.05 7.76 -15.41
N SER A 92 -0.34 6.85 -14.72
CA SER A 92 -0.80 6.26 -13.44
C SER A 92 -0.83 7.29 -12.29
N GLN A 93 -0.04 8.36 -12.40
CA GLN A 93 0.24 9.33 -11.33
C GLN A 93 0.55 8.65 -9.98
N LEU A 94 1.08 7.43 -10.01
CA LEU A 94 1.42 6.65 -8.82
C LEU A 94 2.74 7.13 -8.24
N TRP A 95 2.78 7.34 -6.92
CA TRP A 95 4.01 7.53 -6.16
C TRP A 95 4.10 6.45 -5.08
N GLY A 96 5.23 5.77 -5.02
CA GLY A 96 5.48 4.67 -4.10
C GLY A 96 6.78 4.85 -3.33
N SER A 97 6.83 4.22 -2.16
CA SER A 97 8.04 4.19 -1.34
C SER A 97 8.17 2.85 -0.64
N VAL A 98 9.41 2.41 -0.42
CA VAL A 98 9.73 1.14 0.26
C VAL A 98 10.60 1.44 1.47
N SER A 99 10.11 1.06 2.64
CA SER A 99 10.83 1.19 3.92
C SER A 99 11.17 -0.19 4.47
N ARG A 100 12.39 -0.35 4.98
CA ARG A 100 12.83 -1.56 5.66
C ARG A 100 12.21 -1.65 7.05
N THR A 101 12.05 -2.87 7.54
CA THR A 101 11.64 -3.14 8.93
C THR A 101 12.86 -3.53 9.78
N ASN A 102 12.70 -3.55 11.11
CA ASN A 102 13.78 -3.95 12.03
C ASN A 102 14.15 -5.43 11.90
N ARG A 103 13.21 -6.28 11.49
CA ARG A 103 13.43 -7.66 11.07
C ARG A 103 13.46 -7.76 9.54
N PRO A 104 14.01 -8.83 8.96
CA PRO A 104 13.94 -9.08 7.52
C PRO A 104 12.52 -8.90 6.98
N GLY A 105 12.34 -7.85 6.18
CA GLY A 105 11.02 -7.35 5.81
C GLY A 105 11.02 -5.92 5.31
N PHE A 106 9.88 -5.52 4.77
CA PHE A 106 9.64 -4.18 4.24
C PHE A 106 8.17 -3.79 4.32
N THR A 107 7.93 -2.49 4.19
CA THR A 107 6.62 -1.90 3.91
C THR A 107 6.69 -1.05 2.66
N VAL A 108 5.75 -1.29 1.72
CA VAL A 108 5.49 -0.43 0.57
C VAL A 108 4.31 0.47 0.90
N ARG A 109 4.44 1.78 0.70
CA ARG A 109 3.34 2.74 0.75
C ARG A 109 3.24 3.40 -0.61
N ALA A 110 2.05 3.40 -1.21
CA ALA A 110 1.84 4.08 -2.48
C ALA A 110 0.53 4.87 -2.53
N LEU A 111 0.56 5.99 -3.26
CA LEU A 111 -0.57 6.87 -3.52
C LEU A 111 -0.87 6.87 -5.03
N ALA A 112 -2.15 6.83 -5.39
CA ALA A 112 -2.58 6.94 -6.79
C ALA A 112 -4.00 7.52 -6.92
N ASN A 113 -4.50 7.61 -8.15
CA ASN A 113 -5.85 8.08 -8.45
C ASN A 113 -6.80 7.01 -8.95
N ARG A 114 -6.30 5.79 -9.16
CA ARG A 114 -7.08 4.64 -9.61
C ARG A 114 -6.77 3.43 -8.74
N THR A 115 -7.80 2.65 -8.46
CA THR A 115 -7.64 1.41 -7.70
C THR A 115 -6.80 0.40 -8.49
N GLU A 116 -6.96 0.38 -9.82
CA GLU A 116 -6.25 -0.54 -10.71
C GLU A 116 -4.72 -0.36 -10.63
N ASP A 117 -4.23 0.87 -10.57
CA ASP A 117 -2.79 1.16 -10.51
C ASP A 117 -2.17 0.61 -9.22
N LEU A 118 -2.86 0.79 -8.08
CA LEU A 118 -2.44 0.24 -6.79
C LEU A 118 -2.61 -1.28 -6.73
N MET A 119 -3.66 -1.83 -7.33
CA MET A 119 -3.86 -3.27 -7.43
C MET A 119 -2.75 -3.93 -8.24
N HIS A 120 -2.35 -3.34 -9.37
CA HIS A 120 -1.23 -3.83 -10.16
C HIS A 120 0.07 -3.78 -9.35
N LEU A 121 0.40 -2.67 -8.69
CA LEU A 121 1.59 -2.58 -7.86
C LEU A 121 1.59 -3.63 -6.73
N THR A 122 0.50 -3.69 -5.96
CA THR A 122 0.40 -4.60 -4.81
C THR A 122 0.46 -6.07 -5.23
N THR A 123 -0.11 -6.41 -6.38
CA THR A 123 -0.04 -7.77 -6.94
C THR A 123 1.35 -8.09 -7.46
N SER A 124 2.01 -7.18 -8.18
CA SER A 124 3.41 -7.36 -8.63
C SER A 124 4.35 -7.63 -7.46
N VAL A 125 4.22 -6.86 -6.37
CA VAL A 125 5.03 -7.07 -5.15
C VAL A 125 4.72 -8.44 -4.52
N ALA A 126 3.45 -8.84 -4.48
CA ALA A 126 3.07 -10.15 -3.96
C ALA A 126 3.63 -11.30 -4.83
N ASP A 127 3.57 -11.16 -6.16
CA ASP A 127 4.08 -12.13 -7.11
C ASP A 127 5.60 -12.31 -7.00
N PHE A 128 6.34 -11.20 -6.86
CA PHE A 128 7.78 -11.24 -6.59
C PHE A 128 8.10 -12.08 -5.34
N ILE A 129 7.47 -11.76 -4.19
CA ILE A 129 7.74 -12.46 -2.93
C ILE A 129 7.35 -13.93 -3.00
N ARG A 130 6.23 -14.24 -3.67
CA ARG A 130 5.73 -15.62 -3.81
C ARG A 130 6.60 -16.44 -4.75
N GLY A 131 7.10 -15.85 -5.83
CA GLY A 131 8.06 -16.47 -6.73
C GLY A 131 9.35 -16.81 -6.00
N GLU A 132 9.95 -15.80 -5.37
CA GLU A 132 11.27 -15.90 -4.74
C GLU A 132 11.29 -16.89 -3.57
N PHE A 133 10.33 -16.79 -2.64
CA PHE A 133 10.40 -17.53 -1.38
C PHE A 133 9.51 -18.78 -1.33
N ARG A 134 8.63 -18.97 -2.32
CA ARG A 134 7.63 -20.07 -2.28
C ARG A 134 7.55 -20.86 -3.58
N GLY A 135 8.29 -20.50 -4.62
CA GLY A 135 8.20 -21.14 -5.95
C GLY A 135 6.80 -21.06 -6.55
N GLN A 136 6.04 -20.02 -6.19
CA GLN A 136 4.65 -19.85 -6.61
C GLN A 136 4.57 -18.87 -7.78
N GLY A 137 3.74 -19.20 -8.78
CA GLY A 137 3.47 -18.30 -9.90
C GLY A 137 2.60 -17.09 -9.54
N PRO A 138 2.34 -16.22 -10.53
CA PRO A 138 1.53 -15.01 -10.37
C PRO A 138 0.13 -15.26 -9.80
N ILE A 139 -0.39 -14.30 -9.05
CA ILE A 139 -1.75 -14.34 -8.53
C ILE A 139 -2.74 -14.02 -9.66
N HIS A 140 -3.60 -14.98 -9.98
CA HIS A 140 -4.73 -14.79 -10.90
C HIS A 140 -6.02 -14.52 -10.12
N LEU A 141 -6.31 -13.24 -9.85
CA LEU A 141 -7.56 -12.83 -9.22
C LEU A 141 -8.73 -13.04 -10.19
N ARG A 142 -9.75 -13.78 -9.76
CA ARG A 142 -11.00 -13.91 -10.53
C ARG A 142 -11.83 -12.64 -10.36
N LYS A 143 -12.37 -12.10 -11.45
CA LYS A 143 -13.48 -11.14 -11.38
C LYS A 143 -14.76 -11.90 -11.05
N TYR A 144 -15.53 -11.40 -10.08
CA TYR A 144 -16.93 -11.78 -9.87
C TYR A 144 -17.80 -10.74 -10.57
#